data_AF-A0A958C6D8-F1
#
_entry.id   AF-A0A958C6D8-F1
#
_cell.length_a   1.000
_cell.length_b   1.000
_cell.length_c   1.000
_cell.angle_alpha   90.00
_cell.angle_beta   90.00
_cell.angle_gamma   90.00
#
_symmetry.space_group_name_H-M   'P 1'
#
loop_
_entity.id
_entity.type
_entity.pdbx_description
1 polymer ?
#
loop_
_entity_poly.entity_id
_entity_poly.type
_entity_poly.pdbx_seq_one_letter_code
_entity_poly.pdbx_strand_id
1 'polypeptide(L)'
;DQHGVPLAIDRYRWEIWVEPHLVPRGTEAELGSELVQLLGSSLIISPEELMTALREHKAGVVTLAKEAPQLAGSTVDSWDRLDVSAKAIPVRYYPQGSLAAHLLGFVNAQPRAYYGVEEYYNDYLRKVDPPFLRSDAQAQAVYNGLPAEWRQMLPSATGQDLVLTIDRRVQHATEQVLADAVVRYKADSGTIIVMRP
;
A
#
# COMPACT_ATOMS: atom_id res chain seq x y z
N ASP A 1 3.44 12.82 -13.66
CA ASP A 1 3.27 14.22 -14.12
C ASP A 1 3.39 14.21 -15.65
N GLN A 2 3.45 15.35 -16.34
CA GLN A 2 3.54 15.40 -17.80
C GLN A 2 4.82 14.77 -18.38
N HIS A 3 5.83 14.52 -17.53
CA HIS A 3 7.10 13.87 -17.91
C HIS A 3 7.18 12.42 -17.43
N GLY A 4 6.07 11.83 -16.98
CA GLY A 4 6.01 10.46 -16.48
C GLY A 4 6.59 10.26 -15.08
N VAL A 5 6.92 11.32 -14.34
CA VAL A 5 7.37 11.18 -12.94
C VAL A 5 6.19 10.80 -12.04
N PRO A 6 6.31 9.75 -11.22
CA PRO A 6 5.20 9.31 -10.38
C PRO A 6 4.81 10.36 -9.32
N LEU A 7 3.50 10.64 -9.26
CA LEU A 7 2.89 11.52 -8.26
C LEU A 7 2.09 10.74 -7.22
N ALA A 8 1.45 9.66 -7.65
CA ALA A 8 0.79 8.68 -6.80
C ALA A 8 1.01 7.28 -7.41
N ILE A 9 1.27 6.28 -6.58
CA ILE A 9 1.51 4.89 -6.98
C ILE A 9 0.88 3.93 -5.97
N ASP A 10 0.67 2.68 -6.35
CA ASP A 10 0.32 1.64 -5.38
C ASP A 10 1.58 0.95 -4.85
N ARG A 11 1.61 0.70 -3.54
CA ARG A 11 2.53 -0.23 -2.89
C ARG A 11 1.73 -1.34 -2.26
N TYR A 12 2.26 -2.55 -2.25
CA TYR A 12 1.58 -3.66 -1.56
C TYR A 12 1.98 -3.70 -0.08
N ARG A 13 0.97 -3.78 0.76
CA ARG A 13 1.06 -4.20 2.15
C ARG A 13 0.34 -5.54 2.29
N TRP A 14 0.63 -6.26 3.35
CA TRP A 14 0.05 -7.59 3.54
C TRP A 14 -0.81 -7.63 4.80
N GLU A 15 -2.04 -8.07 4.63
CA GLU A 15 -2.86 -8.50 5.76
C GLU A 15 -2.55 -9.98 6.01
N ILE A 16 -2.24 -10.32 7.25
CA ILE A 16 -1.85 -11.67 7.66
C ILE A 16 -2.76 -12.08 8.81
N TRP A 17 -3.30 -13.28 8.72
CA TRP A 17 -4.17 -13.85 9.74
C TRP A 17 -3.91 -15.33 9.93
N VAL A 18 -4.35 -15.84 11.07
CA VAL A 18 -4.34 -17.27 11.41
C VAL A 18 -5.75 -17.73 11.74
N GLU A 19 -6.04 -18.97 11.41
CA GLU A 19 -7.25 -19.70 11.76
C GLU A 19 -6.89 -20.79 12.80
N PRO A 20 -6.97 -20.49 14.11
CA PRO A 20 -6.39 -21.37 15.13
C PRO A 20 -6.91 -22.80 15.12
N HIS A 21 -8.20 -22.99 14.79
CA HIS A 21 -8.82 -24.32 14.70
C HIS A 21 -8.26 -25.21 13.57
N LEU A 22 -7.54 -24.65 12.60
CA LEU A 22 -6.87 -25.41 11.53
C LEU A 22 -5.40 -25.72 11.87
N VAL A 23 -4.85 -25.09 12.91
CA VAL A 23 -3.47 -25.31 13.33
C VAL A 23 -3.33 -26.74 13.88
N PRO A 24 -2.37 -27.54 13.38
CA PRO A 24 -2.13 -28.87 13.93
C PRO A 24 -1.77 -28.84 15.42
N ARG A 25 -2.35 -29.74 16.20
CA ARG A 25 -2.01 -29.85 17.63
C ARG A 25 -0.57 -30.30 17.81
N GLY A 26 0.15 -29.61 18.69
CA GLY A 26 1.57 -29.85 18.98
C GLY A 26 2.53 -28.96 18.20
N THR A 27 2.06 -28.18 17.22
CA THR A 27 2.90 -27.24 16.44
C THR A 27 2.70 -25.77 16.85
N GLU A 28 1.86 -25.49 17.85
CA GLU A 28 1.45 -24.12 18.22
C GLU A 28 2.64 -23.26 18.66
N ALA A 29 3.57 -23.85 19.42
CA ALA A 29 4.75 -23.14 19.93
C ALA A 29 5.75 -22.77 18.83
N GLU A 30 5.97 -23.69 17.87
CA GLU A 30 6.85 -23.48 16.74
C GLU A 30 6.28 -22.39 15.82
N LEU A 31 5.01 -22.53 15.41
CA LEU A 31 4.32 -21.57 14.56
C LEU A 31 4.25 -20.19 15.21
N GLY A 32 3.89 -20.12 16.49
CA GLY A 32 3.81 -18.86 17.22
C GLY A 32 5.15 -18.14 17.27
N SER A 33 6.25 -18.85 17.53
CA SER A 33 7.59 -18.27 17.53
C SER A 33 8.00 -17.75 16.15
N GLU A 34 7.72 -18.51 15.10
CA GLU A 34 8.02 -18.12 13.72
C GLU A 34 7.23 -16.86 13.32
N LEU A 35 5.93 -16.80 13.62
CA LEU A 35 5.09 -15.64 13.35
C LEU A 35 5.54 -14.39 14.12
N VAL A 36 5.91 -14.53 15.40
CA VAL A 36 6.42 -13.40 16.20
C VAL A 36 7.73 -12.87 15.61
N GLN A 37 8.65 -13.75 15.22
CA GLN A 37 9.92 -13.37 14.62
C GLN A 37 9.72 -12.71 13.25
N LEU A 38 8.82 -13.26 12.42
CA LEU A 38 8.56 -12.78 11.07
C LEU A 38 7.84 -11.43 11.06
N LEU A 39 6.83 -11.27 11.92
CA LEU A 39 5.99 -10.06 11.95
C LEU A 39 6.63 -8.94 12.77
N GLY A 40 7.35 -9.28 13.84
CA GLY A 40 8.03 -8.31 14.69
C GLY A 40 7.10 -7.17 15.12
N SER A 41 7.47 -5.93 14.80
CA SER A 41 6.68 -4.72 15.09
C SER A 41 5.37 -4.59 14.30
N SER A 42 5.15 -5.43 13.28
CA SER A 42 3.91 -5.45 12.49
C SER A 42 2.81 -6.28 13.15
N LEU A 43 3.14 -7.06 14.18
CA LEU A 43 2.18 -7.86 14.93
C LEU A 43 1.29 -6.93 15.77
N ILE A 44 -0.02 -6.98 15.53
CA ILE A 44 -1.00 -6.08 16.18
C ILE A 44 -1.51 -6.62 17.51
N ILE A 45 -1.29 -7.90 17.78
CA ILE A 45 -1.59 -8.57 19.06
C ILE A 45 -0.30 -8.88 19.80
N SER A 46 -0.36 -9.07 21.13
CA SER A 46 0.83 -9.48 21.87
C SER A 46 1.23 -10.94 21.54
N PRO A 47 2.52 -11.31 21.68
CA PRO A 47 2.95 -12.71 21.56
C PRO A 47 2.17 -13.66 22.49
N GLU A 48 1.80 -13.20 23.69
CA GLU A 48 1.02 -13.99 24.65
C GLU A 48 -0.42 -14.23 24.15
N GLU A 49 -1.06 -13.20 23.59
CA GLU A 49 -2.40 -13.32 22.98
C GLU A 49 -2.39 -14.25 21.78
N LEU A 50 -1.37 -14.16 20.91
CA LEU A 50 -1.19 -15.09 19.79
C LEU A 50 -1.09 -16.53 20.30
N MET A 51 -0.18 -16.78 21.25
CA MET A 51 0.00 -18.12 21.82
C MET A 51 -1.26 -18.65 22.49
N THR A 52 -2.03 -17.79 23.15
CA THR A 52 -3.32 -18.16 23.74
C THR A 52 -4.31 -18.55 22.67
N ALA A 53 -4.47 -17.72 21.63
CA ALA A 53 -5.37 -17.99 20.51
C ALA A 53 -5.06 -19.34 19.82
N LEU A 54 -3.78 -19.60 19.56
CA LEU A 54 -3.33 -20.87 18.95
C LEU A 54 -3.67 -22.08 19.83
N ARG A 55 -3.50 -21.98 21.15
CA ARG A 55 -3.75 -23.08 22.11
C ARG A 55 -5.23 -23.35 22.36
N GLU A 56 -6.07 -22.33 22.24
CA GLU A 56 -7.50 -22.48 22.46
C GLU A 56 -8.20 -23.20 21.30
N HIS A 57 -7.59 -23.25 20.10
CA HIS A 57 -8.14 -23.90 18.90
C HIS A 57 -9.58 -23.46 18.58
N LYS A 58 -9.94 -22.22 18.92
CA LYS A 58 -11.29 -21.68 18.67
C LYS A 58 -11.49 -21.45 17.17
N ALA A 59 -12.72 -21.71 16.72
CA ALA A 59 -13.15 -21.34 15.38
C ALA A 59 -13.15 -19.81 15.23
N GLY A 60 -12.69 -19.33 14.08
CA GLY A 60 -12.57 -17.92 13.77
C GLY A 60 -11.21 -17.52 13.24
N VAL A 61 -11.13 -16.28 12.76
CA VAL A 61 -9.92 -15.67 12.21
C VAL A 61 -9.33 -14.71 13.24
N VAL A 62 -8.02 -14.81 13.45
CA VAL A 62 -7.25 -13.87 14.26
C VAL A 62 -6.33 -13.08 13.35
N THR A 63 -6.62 -11.80 13.15
CA THR A 63 -5.76 -10.90 12.36
C THR A 63 -4.47 -10.62 13.13
N LEU A 64 -3.34 -10.92 12.51
CA LEU A 64 -2.00 -10.74 13.08
C LEU A 64 -1.36 -9.44 12.62
N ALA A 65 -1.59 -9.05 11.37
CA ALA A 65 -1.09 -7.80 10.80
C ALA A 65 -2.06 -7.29 9.74
N LYS A 66 -2.23 -5.97 9.65
CA LYS A 66 -3.02 -5.31 8.59
C LYS A 66 -2.15 -4.72 7.49
N GLU A 67 -0.91 -4.37 7.83
CA GLU A 67 0.02 -3.70 6.91
C GLU A 67 1.45 -4.28 7.02
N ALA A 68 1.57 -5.60 7.02
CA ALA A 68 2.87 -6.25 7.08
C ALA A 68 3.76 -5.91 5.86
N PRO A 69 5.09 -5.82 6.05
CA PRO A 69 6.04 -5.64 4.96
C PRO A 69 5.97 -6.76 3.92
N GLN A 70 6.42 -6.46 2.70
CA GLN A 70 6.47 -7.42 1.58
C GLN A 70 7.17 -8.73 1.96
N LEU A 71 8.29 -8.67 2.69
CA LEU A 71 9.04 -9.87 3.08
C LEU A 71 8.20 -10.78 3.97
N ALA A 72 7.53 -10.23 4.99
CA ALA A 72 6.68 -11.03 5.87
C ALA A 72 5.50 -11.65 5.12
N GLY A 73 4.80 -10.85 4.30
CA GLY A 73 3.65 -11.32 3.53
C GLY A 73 3.99 -12.40 2.51
N SER A 74 5.02 -12.18 1.70
CA SER A 74 5.44 -13.18 0.69
C SER A 74 6.00 -14.47 1.30
N THR A 75 6.63 -14.40 2.47
CA THR A 75 7.03 -15.61 3.21
C THR A 75 5.81 -16.41 3.64
N VAL A 76 4.82 -15.77 4.28
CA VAL A 76 3.58 -16.47 4.69
C VAL A 76 2.82 -17.04 3.50
N ASP A 77 2.70 -16.26 2.41
CA ASP A 77 2.03 -16.70 1.17
C ASP A 77 2.71 -17.94 0.55
N SER A 78 4.04 -18.08 0.71
CA SER A 78 4.80 -19.21 0.19
C SER A 78 4.66 -20.51 1.00
N TRP A 79 4.07 -20.46 2.20
CA TRP A 79 3.99 -21.64 3.08
C TRP A 79 3.03 -22.72 2.58
N ASP A 80 2.09 -22.39 1.70
CA ASP A 80 1.08 -23.31 1.15
C ASP A 80 0.33 -24.08 2.27
N ARG A 81 -0.14 -23.34 3.27
CA ARG A 81 -0.87 -23.87 4.42
C ARG A 81 -2.26 -23.26 4.52
N LEU A 82 -3.17 -23.98 5.18
CA LEU A 82 -4.56 -23.53 5.40
C LEU A 82 -4.74 -22.75 6.71
N ASP A 83 -3.86 -22.94 7.68
CA ASP A 83 -3.98 -22.37 9.02
C ASP A 83 -3.49 -20.92 9.10
N VAL A 84 -2.55 -20.51 8.25
CA VAL A 84 -2.07 -19.14 8.15
C VAL A 84 -2.23 -18.67 6.71
N SER A 85 -2.72 -17.44 6.53
CA SER A 85 -2.90 -16.86 5.22
C SER A 85 -2.43 -15.41 5.19
N ALA A 86 -2.01 -14.99 4.01
CA ALA A 86 -1.62 -13.63 3.73
C ALA A 86 -2.34 -13.13 2.48
N LYS A 87 -2.71 -11.86 2.47
CA LYS A 87 -3.31 -11.20 1.32
C LYS A 87 -2.60 -9.88 1.06
N ALA A 88 -2.12 -9.72 -0.17
CA ALA A 88 -1.60 -8.45 -0.62
C ALA A 88 -2.74 -7.45 -0.81
N ILE A 89 -2.57 -6.25 -0.25
CA ILE A 89 -3.50 -5.13 -0.32
C ILE A 89 -2.74 -3.94 -0.93
N PRO A 90 -3.27 -3.33 -2.00
CA PRO A 90 -2.70 -2.10 -2.54
C PRO A 90 -2.97 -0.93 -1.58
N VAL A 91 -1.92 -0.18 -1.27
CA VAL A 91 -1.95 1.05 -0.49
C VAL A 91 -1.37 2.18 -1.34
N ARG A 92 -2.13 3.26 -1.48
CA ARG A 92 -1.72 4.42 -2.27
C ARG A 92 -0.58 5.17 -1.56
N TYR A 93 0.50 5.40 -2.29
CA TYR A 93 1.69 6.09 -1.81
C TYR A 93 1.99 7.30 -2.72
N TYR A 94 2.34 8.44 -2.11
CA TYR A 94 2.60 9.72 -2.78
C TYR A 94 4.09 10.06 -2.69
N PRO A 95 4.92 9.72 -3.71
CA PRO A 95 6.38 9.84 -3.62
C PRO A 95 6.87 11.28 -3.47
N GLN A 96 6.07 12.26 -3.89
CA GLN A 96 6.41 13.68 -3.80
C GLN A 96 5.90 14.34 -2.49
N GLY A 97 5.37 13.55 -1.53
CA GLY A 97 4.88 14.07 -0.26
C GLY A 97 3.69 15.01 -0.44
N SER A 98 3.80 16.24 0.06
CA SER A 98 2.73 17.25 0.00
C SER A 98 2.60 17.97 -1.35
N LEU A 99 3.54 17.77 -2.28
CA LEU A 99 3.51 18.41 -3.58
C LEU A 99 2.24 18.02 -4.34
N ALA A 100 1.51 19.02 -4.83
CA ALA A 100 0.24 18.84 -5.53
C ALA A 100 -0.86 18.15 -4.71
N ALA A 101 -0.78 18.06 -3.38
CA ALA A 101 -1.74 17.30 -2.56
C ALA A 101 -3.20 17.75 -2.78
N HIS A 102 -3.44 19.06 -2.90
CA HIS A 102 -4.77 19.60 -3.17
C HIS A 102 -5.32 19.23 -4.56
N LEU A 103 -4.43 19.06 -5.55
CA LEU A 103 -4.80 18.67 -6.90
C LEU A 103 -5.04 17.16 -6.97
N LEU A 104 -4.15 16.36 -6.37
CA LEU A 104 -4.21 14.91 -6.41
C LEU A 104 -5.40 14.37 -5.59
N GLY A 105 -5.65 14.92 -4.41
CA GLY A 105 -6.52 14.28 -3.42
C GLY A 105 -5.80 13.14 -2.70
N PHE A 106 -6.56 12.25 -2.07
CA PHE A 106 -6.00 11.08 -1.40
C PHE A 106 -6.91 9.85 -1.43
N VAL A 107 -6.35 8.67 -1.10
CA VAL A 107 -7.09 7.41 -0.93
C VAL A 107 -6.93 6.94 0.51
N ASN A 108 -8.03 6.56 1.17
CA ASN A 108 -8.01 6.07 2.54
C ASN A 108 -7.81 4.54 2.63
N ALA A 109 -7.77 4.01 3.86
CA ALA A 109 -7.60 2.58 4.13
C ALA A 109 -8.78 1.70 3.66
N GLN A 110 -9.95 2.27 3.33
CA GLN A 110 -11.12 1.56 2.78
C GLN A 110 -11.17 1.66 1.23
N PRO A 111 -10.01 1.44 0.59
CA PRO A 111 -9.58 1.93 -0.74
C PRO A 111 -10.53 2.91 -1.43
N ARG A 112 -10.93 3.98 -0.74
CA ARG A 112 -11.84 5.00 -1.28
C ARG A 112 -11.05 6.26 -1.55
N ALA A 113 -11.16 6.77 -2.77
CA ALA A 113 -10.60 8.04 -3.16
C ALA A 113 -11.45 9.21 -2.64
N TYR A 114 -10.77 10.30 -2.30
CA TYR A 114 -11.34 11.53 -1.78
C TYR A 114 -10.64 12.72 -2.41
N TYR A 115 -11.44 13.61 -2.99
CA TYR A 115 -11.02 14.84 -3.65
C TYR A 115 -10.12 14.66 -4.87
N GLY A 116 -9.97 15.75 -5.62
CA GLY A 116 -8.96 15.90 -6.66
C GLY A 116 -9.04 14.87 -7.78
N VAL A 117 -7.87 14.57 -8.32
CA VAL A 117 -7.67 13.59 -9.40
C VAL A 117 -8.07 12.18 -8.96
N GLU A 118 -7.73 11.78 -7.74
CA GLU A 118 -8.02 10.45 -7.21
C GLU A 118 -9.53 10.16 -7.22
N GLU A 119 -10.35 11.10 -6.73
CA GLU A 119 -11.81 10.91 -6.71
C GLU A 119 -12.41 11.02 -8.11
N TYR A 120 -11.99 11.99 -8.92
CA TYR A 120 -12.53 12.20 -10.25
C TYR A 120 -12.28 11.00 -11.17
N TYR A 121 -11.09 10.40 -11.10
CA TYR A 121 -10.69 9.23 -11.89
C TYR A 121 -10.83 7.91 -11.15
N ASN A 122 -11.51 7.89 -10.01
CA ASN A 122 -11.65 6.70 -9.16
C ASN A 122 -12.12 5.46 -9.94
N ASP A 123 -13.11 5.61 -10.82
CA ASP A 123 -13.66 4.49 -11.59
C ASP A 123 -12.71 3.99 -12.69
N TYR A 124 -11.85 4.88 -13.21
CA TYR A 124 -10.79 4.53 -14.14
C TYR A 124 -9.65 3.81 -13.39
N LEU A 125 -9.24 4.33 -12.23
CA LEU A 125 -8.12 3.82 -11.46
C LEU A 125 -8.44 2.52 -10.68
N ARG A 126 -9.71 2.17 -10.43
CA ARG A 126 -10.12 1.00 -9.60
C ARG A 126 -10.40 -0.31 -10.35
N LYS A 127 -10.19 -0.43 -11.67
CA LYS A 127 -10.47 -1.67 -12.41
C LYS A 127 -9.54 -2.86 -12.07
N VAL A 128 -9.96 -3.57 -11.02
CA VAL A 128 -9.75 -4.95 -10.51
C VAL A 128 -8.49 -5.75 -10.91
N ASP A 129 -7.82 -6.16 -9.82
CA ASP A 129 -6.80 -7.20 -9.58
C ASP A 129 -5.51 -7.19 -10.42
N PRO A 130 -4.34 -7.03 -9.77
CA PRO A 130 -3.06 -7.17 -10.43
C PRO A 130 -2.91 -8.59 -10.99
N PRO A 131 -2.54 -8.77 -12.26
CA PRO A 131 -2.21 -10.10 -12.79
C PRO A 131 -1.07 -10.76 -12.01
N PHE A 132 -0.22 -9.97 -11.33
CA PHE A 132 0.88 -10.44 -10.47
C PHE A 132 0.44 -11.07 -9.14
N LEU A 133 -0.83 -10.90 -8.73
CA LEU A 133 -1.43 -11.62 -7.60
C LEU A 133 -2.10 -12.93 -8.03
N ARG A 134 -2.15 -13.21 -9.33
CA ARG A 134 -2.40 -14.57 -9.81
C ARG A 134 -1.07 -15.31 -9.81
N SER A 135 -1.09 -16.61 -9.53
CA SER A 135 0.03 -17.56 -9.64
C SER A 135 0.50 -17.76 -11.09
N ASP A 136 0.48 -16.69 -11.89
CA ASP A 136 0.99 -16.69 -13.25
C ASP A 136 2.51 -16.56 -13.17
N ALA A 137 3.20 -17.66 -13.44
CA ALA A 137 4.66 -17.75 -13.41
C ALA A 137 5.33 -16.65 -14.27
N GLN A 138 4.63 -16.17 -15.31
CA GLN A 138 5.10 -15.11 -16.17
C GLN A 138 5.06 -13.73 -15.48
N ALA A 139 4.04 -13.48 -14.67
CA ALA A 139 3.90 -12.26 -13.91
C ALA A 139 4.95 -12.18 -12.78
N GLN A 140 5.19 -13.28 -12.07
CA GLN A 140 6.26 -13.37 -11.07
C GLN A 140 7.66 -13.20 -11.67
N ALA A 141 7.92 -13.70 -12.88
CA ALA A 141 9.20 -13.50 -13.55
C ALA A 141 9.47 -12.02 -13.89
N VAL A 142 8.44 -11.29 -14.32
CA VAL A 142 8.53 -9.84 -14.58
C VAL A 142 8.73 -9.06 -13.28
N TYR A 143 8.01 -9.41 -12.22
CA TYR A 143 8.19 -8.82 -10.88
C TYR A 143 9.62 -9.03 -10.35
N ASN A 144 10.13 -10.26 -10.42
CA ASN A 144 11.45 -10.62 -9.91
C ASN A 144 12.61 -10.02 -10.71
N GLY A 145 12.36 -9.64 -11.98
CA GLY A 145 13.33 -8.95 -12.83
C GLY A 145 13.49 -7.45 -12.54
N LEU A 146 12.59 -6.84 -11.76
CA LEU A 146 12.70 -5.43 -11.40
C LEU A 146 13.76 -5.21 -10.30
N PRO A 147 14.48 -4.07 -10.29
CA PRO A 147 15.29 -3.65 -9.14
C PRO A 147 14.46 -3.68 -7.85
N ALA A 148 15.07 -4.00 -6.70
CA ALA A 148 14.35 -4.17 -5.44
C ALA A 148 13.59 -2.89 -5.01
N GLU A 149 14.15 -1.71 -5.28
CA GLU A 149 13.46 -0.42 -5.11
C GLU A 149 12.21 -0.25 -6.00
N TRP A 150 12.15 -0.91 -7.15
CA TRP A 150 11.06 -0.80 -8.14
C TRP A 150 10.03 -1.92 -7.97
N ARG A 151 10.41 -3.05 -7.37
CA ARG A 151 9.48 -4.10 -6.92
C ARG A 151 8.46 -3.62 -5.88
N GLN A 152 8.76 -2.52 -5.18
CA GLN A 152 7.80 -1.85 -4.30
C GLN A 152 6.92 -0.83 -5.03
N MET A 153 7.26 -0.45 -6.26
CA MET A 153 6.56 0.52 -7.10
C MET A 153 6.05 -0.22 -8.33
N LEU A 154 5.03 -1.05 -8.16
CA LEU A 154 4.48 -1.76 -9.31
C LEU A 154 3.71 -0.77 -10.21
N PRO A 155 3.66 -1.04 -11.54
CA PRO A 155 2.66 -0.41 -12.40
C PRO A 155 1.29 -0.57 -11.77
N SER A 156 0.39 0.37 -12.02
CA SER A 156 -1.00 0.29 -11.57
C SER A 156 -1.51 -1.16 -11.70
N ALA A 157 -2.02 -1.72 -10.60
CA ALA A 157 -2.59 -3.08 -10.57
C ALA A 157 -3.55 -3.32 -11.75
N THR A 158 -4.18 -2.26 -12.22
CA THR A 158 -5.20 -2.24 -13.25
C THR A 158 -4.64 -2.12 -14.67
N GLY A 159 -3.33 -1.89 -14.82
CA GLY A 159 -2.67 -1.56 -16.09
C GLY A 159 -3.08 -0.19 -16.66
N GLN A 160 -3.76 0.64 -15.87
CA GLN A 160 -4.25 1.96 -16.27
C GLN A 160 -3.51 3.03 -15.49
N ASP A 161 -2.66 3.77 -16.19
CA ASP A 161 -1.94 4.92 -15.67
C ASP A 161 -2.59 6.22 -16.16
N LEU A 162 -2.50 7.28 -15.36
CA LEU A 162 -2.94 8.63 -15.71
C LEU A 162 -1.74 9.56 -15.80
N VAL A 163 -1.51 10.12 -16.99
CA VAL A 163 -0.51 11.17 -17.21
C VAL A 163 -1.21 12.53 -17.07
N LEU A 164 -0.86 13.27 -16.01
CA LEU A 164 -1.39 14.61 -15.77
C LEU A 164 -0.68 15.66 -16.63
N THR A 165 -1.35 16.79 -16.84
CA THR A 165 -0.80 17.95 -17.55
C THR A 165 0.18 18.77 -16.71
N ILE A 166 0.23 18.55 -15.40
CA ILE A 166 1.10 19.31 -14.50
C ILE A 166 2.57 18.93 -14.69
N ASP A 167 3.45 19.91 -14.51
CA ASP A 167 4.89 19.71 -14.35
C ASP A 167 5.23 19.76 -12.86
N ARG A 168 5.85 18.71 -12.31
CA ARG A 168 6.18 18.74 -10.87
C ARG A 168 7.16 19.86 -10.49
N ARG A 169 8.03 20.29 -11.41
CA ARG A 169 9.03 21.34 -11.15
C ARG A 169 8.34 22.70 -11.10
N VAL A 170 7.45 22.97 -12.05
CA VAL A 170 6.64 24.19 -12.08
C VAL A 170 5.68 24.22 -10.89
N GLN A 171 5.05 23.08 -10.59
CA GLN A 171 4.20 22.94 -9.41
C GLN A 171 4.97 23.28 -8.13
N HIS A 172 6.17 22.72 -7.94
CA HIS A 172 6.98 22.96 -6.76
C HIS A 172 7.38 24.44 -6.63
N ALA A 173 7.87 25.05 -7.71
CA ALA A 173 8.22 26.46 -7.71
C ALA A 173 7.00 27.35 -7.42
N THR A 174 5.82 26.98 -7.93
CA THR A 174 4.57 27.70 -7.70
C THR A 174 4.12 27.61 -6.24
N GLU A 175 4.18 26.42 -5.64
CA GLU A 175 3.83 26.20 -4.24
C GLU A 175 4.79 26.95 -3.30
N GLN A 176 6.09 26.99 -3.61
CA GLN A 176 7.06 27.77 -2.85
C GLN A 176 6.74 29.28 -2.89
N VAL A 177 6.52 29.82 -4.08
CA VAL A 177 6.17 31.25 -4.26
C VAL A 177 4.87 31.59 -3.52
N LEU A 178 3.86 30.71 -3.59
CA LEU A 178 2.60 30.91 -2.89
C LEU A 178 2.80 30.87 -1.37
N ALA A 179 3.54 29.90 -0.85
CA ALA A 179 3.83 29.79 0.59
C ALA A 179 4.54 31.04 1.11
N ASP A 180 5.56 31.52 0.40
CA ASP A 180 6.29 32.74 0.74
C ASP A 180 5.38 33.97 0.71
N ALA A 181 4.50 34.08 -0.30
CA ALA A 181 3.55 35.18 -0.41
C ALA A 181 2.55 35.19 0.75
N VAL A 182 1.97 34.04 1.10
CA VAL A 182 1.03 33.91 2.22
C VAL A 182 1.67 34.38 3.53
N VAL A 183 2.90 33.93 3.82
CA VAL A 183 3.64 34.35 5.01
C VAL A 183 3.96 35.86 4.96
N ARG A 184 4.48 36.35 3.83
CA ARG A 184 4.90 37.75 3.67
C ARG A 184 3.74 38.73 3.85
N TYR A 185 2.58 38.40 3.31
CA TYR A 185 1.40 39.26 3.34
C TYR A 185 0.45 38.96 4.50
N LYS A 186 0.76 37.96 5.34
CA LYS A 186 -0.10 37.48 6.43
C LYS A 186 -1.52 37.18 5.93
N ALA A 187 -1.62 36.59 4.75
CA ALA A 187 -2.89 36.19 4.17
C ALA A 187 -3.39 34.90 4.83
N ASP A 188 -4.71 34.69 4.86
CA ASP A 188 -5.29 33.44 5.36
C ASP A 188 -5.07 32.28 4.36
N SER A 189 -5.07 32.56 3.06
CA SER A 189 -4.84 31.58 1.98
C SER A 189 -4.50 32.27 0.66
N GLY A 190 -4.14 31.49 -0.37
CA GLY A 190 -4.00 31.98 -1.74
C GLY A 190 -4.06 30.85 -2.75
N THR A 191 -4.13 31.19 -4.04
CA THR A 191 -4.20 30.23 -5.14
C THR A 191 -3.45 30.77 -6.35
N ILE A 192 -2.67 29.92 -7.01
CA ILE A 192 -2.01 30.22 -8.27
C ILE A 192 -2.40 29.14 -9.28
N ILE A 193 -2.80 29.57 -10.48
CA ILE A 193 -3.08 28.68 -11.60
C ILE A 193 -2.10 29.03 -12.71
N VAL A 194 -1.36 28.02 -13.18
CA VAL A 194 -0.42 28.15 -14.30
C VAL A 194 -1.00 27.41 -15.49
N MET A 195 -1.08 28.07 -16.64
CA MET A 195 -1.61 27.51 -17.87
C MET A 195 -0.58 27.64 -18.99
N ARG A 196 -0.52 26.64 -19.87
CA ARG A 196 0.18 26.75 -21.15
C ARG A 196 -0.75 27.48 -22.13
N PRO A 197 -0.38 28.68 -22.62
CA PRO A 197 -1.18 29.43 -23.58
C PRO A 197 -1.18 28.78 -24.98
#